data_AF-A0A0W7X3K8-F1
#
_entry.id   AF-A0A0W7X3K8-F1
#
_cell.length_a   1.000
_cell.length_b   1.000
_cell.length_c   1.000
_cell.angle_alpha   90.00
_cell.angle_beta   90.00
_cell.angle_gamma   90.00
#
_symmetry.space_group_name_H-M   'P 1'
#
loop_
_entity.id
_entity.type
_entity.pdbx_description
1 polymer ?
#
loop_
_entity_poly.entity_id
_entity_poly.type
_entity_poly.pdbx_seq_one_letter_code
_entity_poly.pdbx_strand_id
1 'polypeptide(L)'
;MKLFDLDDGVGSLAGQALREQATKEVDALAAAVGQDPLKLRGRVLELLHLPRLQDADDHDVREVLRELRFSAQEGRGAFRKRLKRVTAVPRPGGIGRLPRPRTVKPSAVEGLCGLCGDPYQAGDLIGRLPTPPYPFVPMGWLCWHCLVQRRQQPQRRDVLLRIFHSLMAGDGVGFNGHECAVLWQWLTETPETASGKAWAADPLESTLTRLQAASREDKPVVWLATQAAHTIVAVLHEAATVERTAAKESEVLRALVQHLAEWNTNPGELKRSAYGTGFRYRQQTVAATAYPTTLSARGGPFYLFHCRITRTGTLVEAE
;
A
#
# COMPACT_ATOMS: atom_id res chain seq x y z
N MET A 1 -17.43 11.84 -24.38
CA MET A 1 -16.07 12.23 -23.95
C MET A 1 -15.24 10.95 -23.98
N LYS A 2 -14.36 10.77 -24.98
CA LYS A 2 -13.60 9.52 -25.13
C LYS A 2 -12.66 9.35 -23.94
N LEU A 3 -12.75 8.19 -23.28
CA LEU A 3 -11.76 7.71 -22.33
C LEU A 3 -10.38 7.74 -23.01
N PHE A 4 -9.44 8.45 -22.39
CA PHE A 4 -8.10 8.61 -22.91
C PHE A 4 -7.29 7.38 -22.56
N ASP A 5 -7.42 6.33 -23.37
CA ASP A 5 -6.38 5.31 -23.40
C ASP A 5 -5.05 5.99 -23.71
N LEU A 6 -3.99 5.53 -23.05
CA LEU A 6 -2.62 5.75 -23.50
C LEU A 6 -2.36 4.96 -24.80
N ASP A 7 -3.29 5.02 -25.75
CA ASP A 7 -3.21 4.32 -27.03
C ASP A 7 -2.41 5.18 -28.00
N ASP A 8 -1.11 4.94 -27.96
CA ASP A 8 -0.08 5.20 -28.98
C ASP A 8 1.23 4.52 -28.54
N GLY A 9 1.20 3.22 -28.21
CA GLY A 9 2.38 2.43 -27.82
C GLY A 9 3.03 2.78 -26.47
N VAL A 10 2.71 3.93 -25.85
CA VAL A 10 3.27 4.41 -24.58
C VAL A 10 2.94 3.48 -23.41
N GLY A 11 1.77 2.83 -23.43
CA GLY A 11 1.38 1.85 -22.40
C GLY A 11 2.37 0.68 -22.27
N SER A 12 3.01 0.29 -23.37
CA SER A 12 4.01 -0.80 -23.41
C SER A 12 5.44 -0.36 -23.12
N LEU A 13 5.72 0.95 -23.11
CA LEU A 13 7.07 1.45 -22.84
C LEU A 13 7.41 1.27 -21.36
N ALA A 14 8.68 0.94 -21.10
CA ALA A 14 9.25 0.79 -19.76
C ALA A 14 10.69 1.31 -19.72
N GLY A 15 11.18 1.64 -18.53
CA GLY A 15 12.59 2.01 -18.31
C GLY A 15 13.06 3.21 -19.15
N GLN A 16 14.16 3.04 -19.87
CA GLN A 16 14.79 4.14 -20.62
C GLN A 16 13.90 4.69 -21.74
N ALA A 17 13.24 3.82 -22.50
CA ALA A 17 12.38 4.24 -23.62
C ALA A 17 11.22 5.13 -23.14
N LEU A 18 10.65 4.83 -21.98
CA LEU A 18 9.58 5.62 -21.36
C LEU A 18 10.09 7.00 -20.92
N ARG A 19 11.32 7.09 -20.37
CA ARG A 19 11.94 8.37 -19.97
C ARG A 19 12.31 9.25 -21.17
N GLU A 20 12.75 8.64 -22.26
CA GLU A 20 13.03 9.35 -23.52
C GLU A 20 11.75 9.95 -24.10
N GLN A 21 10.64 9.19 -24.09
CA GLN A 21 9.34 9.72 -24.50
C GLN A 21 8.91 10.91 -23.63
N ALA A 22 9.05 10.82 -22.30
CA ALA A 22 8.72 11.92 -21.41
C ALA A 22 9.55 13.17 -21.68
N THR A 23 10.84 13.01 -22.02
CA THR A 23 11.70 14.14 -22.37
C THR A 23 11.21 14.83 -23.65
N LYS A 24 10.89 14.07 -24.70
CA LYS A 24 10.34 14.62 -25.96
C LYS A 24 9.06 15.42 -25.76
N GLU A 25 8.15 14.93 -24.91
CA GLU A 25 6.87 15.58 -24.61
C GLU A 25 7.04 16.86 -23.79
N VAL A 26 8.04 16.92 -22.89
CA VAL A 26 8.41 18.16 -22.21
C VAL A 26 8.87 19.21 -23.22
N ASP A 27 9.76 18.85 -24.13
CA ASP A 27 10.30 19.78 -25.14
C ASP A 27 9.20 20.28 -26.09
N ALA A 28 8.31 19.38 -26.52
CA ALA A 28 7.16 19.73 -27.35
C ALA A 28 6.21 20.70 -26.64
N LEU A 29 5.86 20.44 -25.38
CA LEU A 29 5.00 21.34 -24.61
C LEU A 29 5.69 22.69 -24.38
N ALA A 30 6.99 22.69 -24.04
CA ALA A 30 7.77 23.90 -23.83
C ALA A 30 7.75 24.83 -25.05
N ALA A 31 7.95 24.26 -26.26
CA ALA A 31 7.84 24.99 -27.52
C ALA A 31 6.42 25.57 -27.72
N ALA A 32 5.37 24.77 -27.48
CA ALA A 32 3.98 25.20 -27.66
C ALA A 32 3.57 26.35 -26.72
N VAL A 33 4.02 26.31 -25.45
CA VAL A 33 3.68 27.35 -24.45
C VAL A 33 4.68 28.50 -24.40
N GLY A 34 5.75 28.46 -25.21
CA GLY A 34 6.80 29.48 -25.23
C GLY A 34 7.57 29.57 -23.90
N GLN A 35 7.89 28.42 -23.29
CA GLN A 35 8.71 28.35 -22.08
C GLN A 35 10.04 27.67 -22.34
N ASP A 36 11.02 28.01 -21.51
CA ASP A 36 12.28 27.29 -21.44
C ASP A 36 12.03 25.82 -21.03
N PRO A 37 12.45 24.84 -21.85
CA PRO A 37 12.30 23.42 -21.54
C PRO A 37 12.88 23.03 -20.19
N LEU A 38 13.98 23.64 -19.75
CA LEU A 38 14.59 23.35 -18.45
C LEU A 38 13.68 23.78 -17.30
N LYS A 39 13.02 24.94 -17.43
CA LYS A 39 12.05 25.43 -16.42
C LYS A 39 10.81 24.55 -16.38
N LEU A 40 10.31 24.10 -17.52
CA LEU A 40 9.14 23.21 -17.57
C LEU A 40 9.49 21.84 -16.95
N ARG A 41 10.66 21.29 -17.27
CA ARG A 41 11.17 20.06 -16.67
C ARG A 41 11.29 20.16 -15.15
N GLY A 42 11.82 21.28 -14.64
CA GLY A 42 11.89 21.56 -13.20
C GLY A 42 10.50 21.49 -12.53
N ARG A 43 9.48 22.09 -13.14
CA ARG A 43 8.10 22.07 -12.61
C ARG A 43 7.45 20.68 -12.63
N VAL A 44 7.76 19.87 -13.64
CA VAL A 44 7.31 18.47 -13.72
C VAL A 44 7.94 17.64 -12.60
N LEU A 45 9.25 17.82 -12.37
CA LEU A 45 9.96 17.18 -11.26
C LEU A 45 9.45 17.66 -9.90
N GLU A 46 9.09 18.94 -9.80
CA GLU A 46 8.38 19.47 -8.64
C GLU A 46 7.06 18.73 -8.42
N LEU A 47 6.21 18.49 -9.41
CA LEU A 47 4.96 17.74 -9.19
C LEU A 47 5.22 16.38 -8.52
N LEU A 48 6.23 15.65 -8.99
CA LEU A 48 6.54 14.30 -8.50
C LEU A 48 7.40 14.26 -7.23
N HIS A 49 7.85 15.42 -6.75
CA HIS A 49 8.81 15.52 -5.64
C HIS A 49 10.06 14.68 -5.88
N LEU A 50 10.59 14.77 -7.10
CA LEU A 50 11.82 14.10 -7.50
C LEU A 50 12.90 15.13 -7.80
N PRO A 51 14.16 14.90 -7.41
CA PRO A 51 15.25 15.80 -7.75
C PRO A 51 15.60 15.70 -9.25
N ARG A 52 15.50 14.51 -9.85
CA ARG A 52 15.82 14.27 -11.26
C ARG A 52 14.90 13.20 -11.87
N LEU A 53 14.75 13.21 -13.20
CA LEU A 53 13.87 12.27 -13.90
C LEU A 53 14.41 10.83 -13.86
N GLN A 54 15.72 10.63 -13.75
CA GLN A 54 16.29 9.29 -13.57
C GLN A 54 15.89 8.63 -12.24
N ASP A 55 15.47 9.42 -11.25
CA ASP A 55 15.04 8.92 -9.95
C ASP A 55 13.54 8.52 -9.98
N ALA A 56 12.86 8.72 -11.11
CA ALA A 56 11.48 8.33 -11.37
C ALA A 56 11.40 6.86 -11.81
N ASP A 57 10.42 6.14 -11.25
CA ASP A 57 10.01 4.83 -11.75
C ASP A 57 9.00 4.94 -12.92
N ASP A 58 8.66 3.82 -13.54
CA ASP A 58 7.77 3.83 -14.70
C ASP A 58 6.36 4.36 -14.39
N HIS A 59 5.88 4.26 -13.15
CA HIS A 59 4.58 4.83 -12.77
C HIS A 59 4.66 6.35 -12.66
N ASP A 60 5.74 6.88 -12.10
CA ASP A 60 6.00 8.31 -12.06
C ASP A 60 6.10 8.89 -13.49
N VAL A 61 6.87 8.25 -14.37
CA VAL A 61 7.08 8.74 -15.74
C VAL A 61 5.79 8.68 -16.57
N ARG A 62 4.96 7.62 -16.41
CA ARG A 62 3.63 7.58 -17.03
C ARG A 62 2.73 8.71 -16.53
N GLU A 63 2.84 9.08 -15.25
CA GLU A 63 2.09 10.21 -14.71
C GLU A 63 2.56 11.55 -15.27
N VAL A 64 3.87 11.73 -15.45
CA VAL A 64 4.43 12.90 -16.16
C VAL A 64 3.81 13.03 -17.54
N LEU A 65 3.85 11.95 -18.32
CA LEU A 65 3.34 11.94 -19.69
C LEU A 65 1.86 12.32 -19.75
N ARG A 66 1.05 11.84 -18.80
CA ARG A 66 -0.36 12.22 -18.69
C ARG A 66 -0.51 13.71 -18.40
N GLU A 67 0.18 14.23 -17.40
CA GLU A 67 0.07 15.63 -16.99
C GLU A 67 0.55 16.59 -18.08
N LEU A 68 1.59 16.22 -18.85
CA LEU A 68 2.05 16.98 -20.01
C LEU A 68 0.97 17.04 -21.10
N ARG A 69 0.31 15.91 -21.39
CA ARG A 69 -0.78 15.86 -22.38
C ARG A 69 -1.99 16.69 -21.96
N PHE A 70 -2.43 16.58 -20.71
CA PHE A 70 -3.50 17.45 -20.20
C PHE A 70 -3.11 18.93 -20.27
N SER A 71 -1.86 19.24 -19.92
CA SER A 71 -1.34 20.61 -19.98
C SER A 71 -1.32 21.17 -21.41
N ALA A 72 -1.01 20.34 -22.41
CA ALA A 72 -1.05 20.73 -23.81
C ALA A 72 -2.47 21.06 -24.28
N GLN A 73 -3.47 20.30 -23.80
CA GLN A 73 -4.87 20.46 -24.19
C GLN A 73 -5.55 21.70 -23.55
N GLU A 74 -5.18 22.04 -22.32
CA GLU A 74 -5.83 23.15 -21.59
C GLU A 74 -5.25 24.55 -21.90
N GLY A 75 -4.17 24.62 -22.69
CA GLY A 75 -3.59 25.89 -23.14
C GLY A 75 -2.73 26.63 -22.09
N ARG A 76 -2.35 27.88 -22.43
CA ARG A 76 -1.30 28.63 -21.72
C ARG A 76 -1.68 28.92 -20.27
N GLY A 77 -0.95 28.30 -19.33
CA GLY A 77 -0.97 28.61 -17.89
C GLY A 77 -1.75 27.64 -17.01
N ALA A 78 -2.62 26.79 -17.57
CA ALA A 78 -3.39 25.78 -16.83
C ALA A 78 -2.49 24.75 -16.12
N PHE A 79 -1.38 24.40 -16.79
CA PHE A 79 -0.35 23.51 -16.24
C PHE A 79 0.18 23.99 -14.87
N ARG A 80 0.28 25.31 -14.61
CA ARG A 80 0.78 25.81 -13.31
C ARG A 80 -0.15 25.49 -12.15
N LYS A 81 -1.47 25.45 -12.39
CA LYS A 81 -2.46 25.10 -11.37
C LYS A 81 -2.45 23.58 -11.12
N ARG A 82 -2.34 22.77 -12.18
CA ARG A 82 -2.23 21.31 -12.08
C ARG A 82 -0.97 20.84 -11.35
N LEU A 83 0.14 21.54 -11.57
CA LEU A 83 1.42 21.23 -10.92
C LEU A 83 1.52 21.79 -9.48
N LYS A 84 0.44 22.33 -8.91
CA LYS A 84 0.43 22.80 -7.52
C LYS A 84 0.30 21.63 -6.55
N ARG A 85 1.27 21.48 -5.66
CA ARG A 85 1.29 20.45 -4.62
C ARG A 85 0.26 20.69 -3.52
N VAL A 86 -0.26 19.60 -2.96
CA VAL A 86 -0.89 19.61 -1.64
C VAL A 86 0.19 19.32 -0.60
N THR A 87 0.60 20.34 0.17
CA THR A 87 1.78 20.26 1.07
C THR A 87 1.44 19.89 2.52
N ALA A 88 0.19 20.09 2.94
CA ALA A 88 -0.24 19.85 4.31
C ALA A 88 -1.47 18.94 4.32
N VAL A 89 -1.26 17.70 4.77
CA VAL A 89 -2.31 16.72 5.01
C VAL A 89 -2.21 16.31 6.48
N PRO A 90 -3.23 16.56 7.30
CA PRO A 90 -3.31 16.00 8.64
C PRO A 90 -3.30 14.48 8.54
N ARG A 91 -2.49 13.80 9.35
CA ARG A 91 -2.37 12.33 9.31
C ARG A 91 -2.48 11.77 10.72
N PRO A 92 -3.24 10.68 10.91
CA PRO A 92 -3.30 10.01 12.20
C PRO A 92 -1.93 9.48 12.60
N GLY A 93 -1.57 9.68 13.87
CA GLY A 93 -0.35 9.11 14.46
C GLY A 93 -0.44 7.61 14.71
N GLY A 94 0.60 7.05 15.32
CA GLY A 94 0.63 5.65 15.78
C GLY A 94 1.37 4.68 14.86
N ILE A 95 1.50 3.43 15.33
CA ILE A 95 2.27 2.37 14.65
C ILE A 95 1.60 1.95 13.37
N GLY A 96 2.41 1.63 12.35
CA GLY A 96 1.89 1.18 11.06
C GLY A 96 1.23 2.27 10.23
N ARG A 97 1.41 3.53 10.61
CA ARG A 97 1.18 4.67 9.72
C ARG A 97 2.13 4.57 8.52
N LEU A 98 1.60 4.83 7.32
CA LEU A 98 2.44 4.89 6.12
C LEU A 98 3.53 5.98 6.27
N PRO A 99 4.68 5.85 5.59
CA PRO A 99 5.63 6.93 5.42
C PRO A 99 4.92 8.20 4.91
N ARG A 100 5.50 9.36 5.22
CA ARG A 100 4.99 10.60 4.65
C ARG A 100 5.06 10.49 3.12
N PRO A 101 3.95 10.66 2.39
CA PRO A 101 4.00 10.63 0.94
C PRO A 101 4.93 11.74 0.45
N ARG A 102 5.77 11.44 -0.54
CA ARG A 102 6.60 12.44 -1.22
C ARG A 102 5.75 13.43 -2.00
N THR A 103 4.61 12.96 -2.52
CA THR A 103 3.67 13.75 -3.31
C THR A 103 2.23 13.41 -2.93
N VAL A 104 1.40 14.45 -2.83
CA VAL A 104 -0.07 14.36 -2.83
C VAL A 104 -0.62 15.35 -3.84
N LYS A 105 -1.54 14.89 -4.69
CA LYS A 105 -2.18 15.69 -5.72
C LYS A 105 -3.57 15.14 -6.09
N PRO A 106 -4.44 15.93 -6.72
CA PRO A 106 -5.60 15.41 -7.43
C PRO A 106 -5.17 14.48 -8.57
N SER A 107 -5.86 13.36 -8.75
CA SER A 107 -5.61 12.44 -9.85
C SER A 107 -6.05 13.07 -11.17
N ALA A 108 -5.24 12.92 -12.22
CA ALA A 108 -5.62 13.40 -13.55
C ALA A 108 -6.63 12.46 -14.23
N VAL A 109 -6.65 11.18 -13.86
CA VAL A 109 -7.45 10.12 -14.48
C VAL A 109 -8.01 9.18 -13.42
N GLU A 110 -8.94 8.32 -13.81
CA GLU A 110 -9.24 7.15 -13.00
C GLU A 110 -8.07 6.15 -12.98
N GLY A 111 -7.97 5.36 -11.93
CA GLY A 111 -6.94 4.35 -11.78
C GLY A 111 -7.16 3.50 -10.54
N LEU A 112 -6.22 2.59 -10.27
CA LEU A 112 -6.33 1.68 -9.13
C LEU A 112 -5.26 2.00 -8.08
N CYS A 113 -5.68 2.00 -6.82
CA CYS A 113 -4.80 2.17 -5.69
C CYS A 113 -3.78 1.02 -5.62
N GLY A 114 -2.49 1.34 -5.61
CA GLY A 114 -1.41 0.36 -5.51
C GLY A 114 -1.41 -0.46 -4.22
N LEU A 115 -2.10 0.01 -3.17
CA LEU A 115 -2.22 -0.68 -1.88
C LEU A 115 -3.48 -1.56 -1.82
N CYS A 116 -4.66 -0.95 -1.88
CA CYS A 116 -5.92 -1.68 -1.67
C CYS A 116 -6.56 -2.18 -2.98
N GLY A 117 -6.06 -1.78 -4.15
CA GLY A 117 -6.63 -2.13 -5.44
C GLY A 117 -7.95 -1.42 -5.78
N ASP A 118 -8.44 -0.50 -4.94
CA ASP A 118 -9.67 0.23 -5.25
C ASP A 118 -9.51 1.25 -6.36
N PRO A 119 -10.58 1.47 -7.13
CA PRO A 119 -10.61 2.58 -8.06
C PRO A 119 -10.56 3.91 -7.31
N TYR A 120 -9.83 4.86 -7.87
CA TYR A 120 -9.96 6.28 -7.62
C TYR A 120 -10.38 6.96 -8.92
N GLN A 121 -11.08 8.07 -8.82
CA GLN A 121 -11.59 8.86 -9.94
C GLN A 121 -10.65 10.02 -10.27
N ALA A 122 -10.83 10.63 -11.45
CA ALA A 122 -10.19 11.90 -11.74
C ALA A 122 -10.65 12.97 -10.73
N GLY A 123 -9.70 13.75 -10.21
CA GLY A 123 -9.93 14.74 -9.16
C GLY A 123 -9.73 14.21 -7.73
N ASP A 124 -9.78 12.88 -7.51
CA ASP A 124 -9.54 12.31 -6.19
C ASP A 124 -8.11 12.58 -5.71
N LEU A 125 -7.92 12.82 -4.42
CA LEU A 125 -6.57 12.94 -3.87
C LEU A 125 -5.88 11.58 -3.90
N ILE A 126 -4.75 11.55 -4.60
CA ILE A 126 -3.83 10.42 -4.64
C ILE A 126 -2.45 10.85 -4.16
N GLY A 127 -1.63 9.89 -3.80
CA GLY A 127 -0.29 10.18 -3.33
C GLY A 127 0.68 9.04 -3.55
N ARG A 128 1.96 9.41 -3.50
CA ARG A 128 3.08 8.53 -3.75
C ARG A 128 3.94 8.47 -2.51
N LEU A 129 4.26 7.26 -2.07
CA LEU A 129 5.19 7.08 -0.97
C LEU A 129 6.64 7.33 -1.42
N PRO A 130 7.57 7.57 -0.50
CA PRO A 130 8.99 7.60 -0.82
C PRO A 130 9.41 6.29 -1.48
N THR A 131 10.41 6.37 -2.36
CA THR A 131 11.03 5.17 -2.95
C THR A 131 11.59 4.32 -1.80
N PRO A 132 11.17 3.06 -1.66
CA PRO A 132 11.69 2.23 -0.59
C PRO A 132 13.14 1.83 -0.90
N PRO A 133 13.96 1.47 0.11
CA PRO A 133 15.31 0.99 -0.13
C PRO A 133 15.29 -0.33 -0.92
N TYR A 134 16.38 -0.65 -1.62
CA TYR A 134 16.54 -1.97 -2.24
C TYR A 134 16.44 -3.09 -1.17
N PRO A 135 15.80 -4.24 -1.45
CA PRO A 135 15.25 -4.71 -2.73
C PRO A 135 13.76 -4.44 -2.95
N PHE A 136 13.16 -3.49 -2.22
CA PHE A 136 11.73 -3.26 -2.32
C PHE A 136 11.33 -2.54 -3.60
N VAL A 137 10.16 -2.91 -4.13
CA VAL A 137 9.56 -2.26 -5.29
C VAL A 137 8.69 -1.08 -4.82
N PRO A 138 8.79 0.10 -5.45
CA PRO A 138 7.88 1.21 -5.19
C PRO A 138 6.43 0.79 -5.42
N MET A 139 5.56 1.04 -4.44
CA MET A 139 4.12 0.91 -4.65
C MET A 139 3.62 1.92 -5.67
N GLY A 140 2.57 1.54 -6.40
CA GLY A 140 1.72 2.40 -7.23
C GLY A 140 1.19 3.68 -6.53
N TRP A 141 0.40 4.47 -7.25
CA TRP A 141 -0.33 5.58 -6.65
C TRP A 141 -1.33 5.06 -5.62
N LEU A 142 -1.39 5.71 -4.45
CA LEU A 142 -2.28 5.31 -3.36
C LEU A 142 -3.46 6.27 -3.28
N CYS A 143 -4.66 5.73 -3.06
CA CYS A 143 -5.84 6.55 -2.83
C CYS A 143 -5.78 7.26 -1.47
N TRP A 144 -6.60 8.31 -1.34
CA TRP A 144 -6.71 9.09 -0.11
C TRP A 144 -7.02 8.26 1.14
N HIS A 145 -7.92 7.28 0.99
CA HIS A 145 -8.26 6.35 2.07
C HIS A 145 -7.01 5.67 2.62
N CYS A 146 -6.22 5.06 1.75
CA CYS A 146 -4.99 4.37 2.12
C CYS A 146 -3.93 5.29 2.71
N LEU A 147 -3.86 6.56 2.30
CA LEU A 147 -2.86 7.51 2.78
C LEU A 147 -3.16 8.08 4.17
N VAL A 148 -4.45 8.31 4.44
CA VAL A 148 -4.90 9.13 5.58
C VAL A 148 -5.97 8.43 6.41
N GLN A 149 -7.04 7.95 5.80
CA GLN A 149 -8.25 7.55 6.53
C GLN A 149 -8.17 6.12 7.09
N ARG A 150 -7.42 5.22 6.47
CA ARG A 150 -7.34 3.78 6.82
C ARG A 150 -7.07 3.47 8.30
N ARG A 151 -6.55 4.43 9.07
CA ARG A 151 -6.24 4.27 10.50
C ARG A 151 -7.37 4.75 11.40
N GLN A 152 -8.12 5.75 10.98
CA GLN A 152 -9.25 6.32 11.73
C GLN A 152 -10.58 5.69 11.33
N GLN A 153 -10.67 5.25 10.08
CA GLN A 153 -11.83 4.61 9.47
C GLN A 153 -11.39 3.33 8.77
N PRO A 154 -10.74 2.38 9.49
CA PRO A 154 -10.31 1.12 8.87
C PRO A 154 -11.51 0.35 8.33
N GLN A 155 -11.32 -0.27 7.17
CA GLN A 155 -12.19 -1.31 6.65
C GLN A 155 -11.60 -2.68 6.97
N ARG A 156 -12.39 -3.76 6.88
CA ARG A 156 -11.92 -5.14 7.12
C ARG A 156 -10.69 -5.50 6.31
N ARG A 157 -10.66 -5.11 5.04
CA ARG A 157 -9.48 -5.30 4.19
C ARG A 157 -8.23 -4.59 4.70
N ASP A 158 -8.36 -3.43 5.35
CA ASP A 158 -7.22 -2.68 5.86
C ASP A 158 -6.59 -3.43 7.04
N VAL A 159 -7.43 -4.12 7.83
CA VAL A 159 -7.01 -5.05 8.88
C VAL A 159 -6.28 -6.26 8.28
N LEU A 160 -6.82 -6.90 7.23
CA LEU A 160 -6.13 -8.01 6.56
C LEU A 160 -4.78 -7.59 5.96
N LEU A 161 -4.76 -6.45 5.27
CA LEU A 161 -3.54 -5.86 4.75
C LEU A 161 -2.56 -5.54 5.89
N ARG A 162 -3.02 -5.02 7.05
CA ARG A 162 -2.16 -4.83 8.23
C ARG A 162 -1.54 -6.14 8.69
N ILE A 163 -2.32 -7.21 8.83
CA ILE A 163 -1.83 -8.54 9.23
C ILE A 163 -0.75 -9.00 8.27
N PHE A 164 -1.04 -8.99 6.96
CA PHE A 164 -0.10 -9.40 5.92
C PHE A 164 1.24 -8.66 6.04
N HIS A 165 1.24 -7.32 6.10
CA HIS A 165 2.49 -6.58 6.17
C HIS A 165 3.23 -6.74 7.49
N SER A 166 2.52 -6.80 8.61
CA SER A 166 3.15 -6.97 9.92
C SER A 166 3.80 -8.34 10.06
N LEU A 167 3.13 -9.41 9.62
CA LEU A 167 3.69 -10.76 9.60
C LEU A 167 4.88 -10.88 8.64
N MET A 168 4.85 -10.17 7.51
CA MET A 168 6.02 -10.08 6.63
C MET A 168 7.21 -9.40 7.33
N ALA A 169 6.96 -8.28 8.02
CA ALA A 169 7.98 -7.42 8.58
C ALA A 169 8.58 -7.92 9.91
N GLY A 170 7.85 -8.71 10.72
CA GLY A 170 8.29 -9.10 12.06
C GLY A 170 7.52 -10.28 12.65
N ASP A 171 7.50 -10.38 13.98
CA ASP A 171 6.95 -11.53 14.73
C ASP A 171 5.65 -11.20 15.51
N GLY A 172 4.92 -10.17 15.07
CA GLY A 172 3.61 -9.83 15.62
C GLY A 172 2.90 -8.74 14.83
N VAL A 173 1.63 -8.48 15.18
CA VAL A 173 0.78 -7.51 14.49
C VAL A 173 0.30 -6.44 15.47
N GLY A 174 0.59 -5.17 15.16
CA GLY A 174 0.16 -4.03 15.95
C GLY A 174 -1.07 -3.36 15.35
N PHE A 175 -2.14 -3.23 16.15
CA PHE A 175 -3.39 -2.57 15.77
C PHE A 175 -3.69 -1.36 16.67
N ASN A 176 -4.34 -0.30 16.16
CA ASN A 176 -4.94 0.72 17.04
C ASN A 176 -6.36 0.36 17.48
N GLY A 177 -6.96 1.17 18.35
CA GLY A 177 -8.33 1.00 18.83
C GLY A 177 -9.36 0.82 17.72
N HIS A 178 -9.30 1.62 16.65
CA HIS A 178 -10.21 1.49 15.51
C HIS A 178 -10.04 0.17 14.73
N GLU A 179 -8.80 -0.23 14.43
CA GLU A 179 -8.51 -1.50 13.77
C GLU A 179 -8.93 -2.68 14.67
N CYS A 180 -8.76 -2.56 15.99
CA CYS A 180 -9.23 -3.55 16.96
C CYS A 180 -10.75 -3.65 16.98
N ALA A 181 -11.46 -2.52 16.87
CA ALA A 181 -12.92 -2.49 16.81
C ALA A 181 -13.45 -3.28 15.60
N VAL A 182 -12.87 -3.02 14.41
CA VAL A 182 -13.23 -3.72 13.17
C VAL A 182 -12.94 -5.21 13.28
N LEU A 183 -11.76 -5.58 13.78
CA LEU A 183 -11.39 -6.98 13.91
C LEU A 183 -12.24 -7.72 14.95
N TRP A 184 -12.50 -7.09 16.10
CA TRP A 184 -13.38 -7.64 17.13
C TRP A 184 -14.78 -7.86 16.58
N GLN A 185 -15.37 -6.82 15.96
CA GLN A 185 -16.71 -6.93 15.36
C GLN A 185 -16.75 -8.08 14.35
N TRP A 186 -15.79 -8.15 13.43
CA TRP A 186 -15.75 -9.19 12.41
C TRP A 186 -15.60 -10.60 13.01
N LEU A 187 -14.86 -10.75 14.11
CA LEU A 187 -14.72 -12.05 14.77
C LEU A 187 -15.95 -12.48 15.58
N THR A 188 -16.85 -11.54 15.91
CA THR A 188 -18.00 -11.78 16.80
C THR A 188 -19.36 -11.62 16.14
N GLU A 189 -19.41 -11.10 14.91
CA GLU A 189 -20.68 -10.83 14.23
C GLU A 189 -21.43 -12.09 13.83
N THR A 190 -20.70 -13.19 13.58
CA THR A 190 -21.26 -14.43 13.06
C THR A 190 -20.85 -15.62 13.92
N PRO A 191 -21.80 -16.44 14.41
CA PRO A 191 -21.52 -17.61 15.26
C PRO A 191 -20.54 -18.61 14.62
N GLU A 192 -20.55 -18.70 13.30
CA GLU A 192 -19.73 -19.60 12.49
C GLU A 192 -18.24 -19.41 12.80
N THR A 193 -17.83 -18.16 13.04
CA THR A 193 -16.46 -17.78 13.33
C THR A 193 -15.92 -18.47 14.60
N ALA A 194 -16.74 -18.61 15.65
CA ALA A 194 -16.35 -19.26 16.90
C ALA A 194 -16.53 -20.80 16.89
N SER A 195 -17.20 -21.35 15.87
CA SER A 195 -17.48 -22.79 15.73
C SER A 195 -16.51 -23.54 14.81
N GLY A 196 -15.60 -22.82 14.16
CA GLY A 196 -14.63 -23.36 13.20
C GLY A 196 -13.56 -24.25 13.82
N LYS A 197 -12.89 -25.04 12.98
CA LYS A 197 -11.82 -25.96 13.39
C LYS A 197 -10.62 -25.18 13.90
N ALA A 198 -10.30 -24.07 13.24
CA ALA A 198 -9.21 -23.20 13.66
C ALA A 198 -9.43 -22.63 15.07
N TRP A 199 -10.65 -22.23 15.41
CA TRP A 199 -10.99 -21.72 16.75
C TRP A 199 -10.88 -22.81 17.81
N ALA A 200 -11.38 -24.02 17.52
CA ALA A 200 -11.30 -25.14 18.44
C ALA A 200 -9.85 -25.56 18.76
N ALA A 201 -8.94 -25.43 17.77
CA ALA A 201 -7.54 -25.77 17.94
C ALA A 201 -6.74 -24.71 18.70
N ASP A 202 -7.06 -23.43 18.54
CA ASP A 202 -6.39 -22.30 19.21
C ASP A 202 -7.43 -21.22 19.59
N PRO A 203 -8.09 -21.33 20.75
CA PRO A 203 -9.18 -20.45 21.12
C PRO A 203 -8.77 -18.98 21.30
N LEU A 204 -9.59 -18.05 20.81
CA LEU A 204 -9.27 -16.62 20.73
C LEU A 204 -9.93 -15.75 21.82
N GLU A 205 -10.52 -16.30 22.88
CA GLU A 205 -11.30 -15.55 23.89
C GLU A 205 -10.48 -14.47 24.59
N SER A 206 -9.24 -14.78 24.95
CA SER A 206 -8.31 -13.82 25.54
C SER A 206 -7.96 -12.69 24.56
N THR A 207 -7.82 -13.03 23.27
CA THR A 207 -7.57 -12.07 22.20
C THR A 207 -8.78 -11.18 21.97
N LEU A 208 -10.01 -11.72 21.94
CA LEU A 208 -11.24 -10.95 21.83
C LEU A 208 -11.39 -9.94 22.97
N THR A 209 -11.16 -10.37 24.22
CA THR A 209 -11.22 -9.50 25.39
C THR A 209 -10.24 -8.34 25.25
N ARG A 210 -9.01 -8.64 24.79
CA ARG A 210 -7.98 -7.62 24.55
C ARG A 210 -8.36 -6.65 23.43
N LEU A 211 -8.92 -7.13 22.32
CA LEU A 211 -9.36 -6.28 21.21
C LEU A 211 -10.51 -5.35 21.62
N GLN A 212 -11.49 -5.88 22.37
CA GLN A 212 -12.62 -5.11 22.87
C GLN A 212 -12.17 -4.00 23.83
N ALA A 213 -11.32 -4.33 24.80
CA ALA A 213 -10.77 -3.35 25.73
C ALA A 213 -9.96 -2.26 24.99
N ALA A 214 -9.13 -2.67 24.03
CA ALA A 214 -8.35 -1.76 23.20
C ALA A 214 -9.19 -0.78 22.39
N SER A 215 -10.32 -1.25 21.85
CA SER A 215 -11.28 -0.43 21.11
C SER A 215 -11.96 0.59 22.03
N ARG A 216 -12.40 0.18 23.23
CA ARG A 216 -13.07 1.07 24.19
C ARG A 216 -12.15 2.14 24.76
N GLU A 217 -10.90 1.79 25.00
CA GLU A 217 -9.87 2.69 25.54
C GLU A 217 -9.15 3.52 24.46
N ASP A 218 -9.53 3.38 23.19
CA ASP A 218 -8.84 3.97 22.02
C ASP A 218 -7.32 3.82 22.07
N LYS A 219 -6.85 2.59 22.33
CA LYS A 219 -5.41 2.34 22.51
C LYS A 219 -4.63 2.72 21.25
N PRO A 220 -3.48 3.43 21.38
CA PRO A 220 -2.67 3.82 20.23
C PRO A 220 -2.05 2.60 19.51
N VAL A 221 -1.78 1.54 20.27
CA VAL A 221 -1.35 0.24 19.74
C VAL A 221 -1.69 -0.90 20.71
N VAL A 222 -2.06 -2.05 20.15
CA VAL A 222 -2.15 -3.35 20.79
C VAL A 222 -1.48 -4.39 19.92
N TRP A 223 -0.56 -5.14 20.52
CA TRP A 223 0.20 -6.17 19.84
C TRP A 223 -0.48 -7.54 19.98
N LEU A 224 -0.73 -8.19 18.86
CA LEU A 224 -1.07 -9.60 18.79
C LEU A 224 0.18 -10.40 18.45
N ALA A 225 0.35 -11.54 19.12
CA ALA A 225 1.39 -12.50 18.78
C ALA A 225 1.16 -13.07 17.38
N THR A 226 2.24 -13.49 16.71
CA THR A 226 2.16 -14.13 15.37
C THR A 226 1.16 -15.29 15.35
N GLN A 227 1.19 -16.16 16.37
CA GLN A 227 0.30 -17.31 16.45
C GLN A 227 -1.18 -16.88 16.45
N ALA A 228 -1.55 -15.92 17.30
CA ALA A 228 -2.92 -15.39 17.33
C ALA A 228 -3.32 -14.78 15.99
N ALA A 229 -2.41 -14.08 15.30
CA ALA A 229 -2.68 -13.54 13.97
C ALA A 229 -2.89 -14.64 12.90
N HIS A 230 -2.13 -15.73 12.95
CA HIS A 230 -2.36 -16.89 12.08
C HIS A 230 -3.73 -17.53 12.32
N THR A 231 -4.08 -17.72 13.59
CA THR A 231 -5.37 -18.30 13.98
C THR A 231 -6.53 -17.41 13.55
N ILE A 232 -6.44 -16.09 13.74
CA ILE A 232 -7.42 -15.13 13.23
C ILE A 232 -7.62 -15.27 11.71
N VAL A 233 -6.53 -15.37 10.94
CA VAL A 233 -6.61 -15.52 9.49
C VAL A 233 -7.30 -16.85 9.11
N ALA A 234 -6.95 -17.94 9.79
CA ALA A 234 -7.55 -19.26 9.54
C ALA A 234 -9.04 -19.26 9.87
N VAL A 235 -9.42 -18.73 11.03
CA VAL A 235 -10.81 -18.58 11.48
C VAL A 235 -11.64 -17.75 10.49
N LEU A 236 -11.16 -16.58 10.10
CA LEU A 236 -11.87 -15.73 9.14
C LEU A 236 -11.96 -16.41 7.76
N HIS A 237 -10.95 -17.19 7.37
CA HIS A 237 -10.95 -17.89 6.09
C HIS A 237 -11.99 -19.01 6.07
N GLU A 238 -12.06 -19.82 7.13
CA GLU A 238 -13.09 -20.84 7.31
C GLU A 238 -14.49 -20.22 7.27
N ALA A 239 -14.73 -19.16 8.04
CA ALA A 239 -16.02 -18.45 8.04
C ALA A 239 -16.39 -17.91 6.64
N ALA A 240 -15.42 -17.33 5.92
CA ALA A 240 -15.64 -16.82 4.56
C ALA A 240 -15.94 -17.90 3.51
N THR A 241 -15.72 -19.19 3.81
CA THR A 241 -16.17 -20.29 2.94
C THR A 241 -17.64 -20.65 3.12
N VAL A 242 -18.20 -20.33 4.29
CA VAL A 242 -19.60 -20.61 4.65
C VAL A 242 -20.48 -19.39 4.38
N GLU A 243 -19.97 -18.20 4.62
CA GLU A 243 -20.70 -16.94 4.49
C GLU A 243 -20.39 -16.17 3.21
N ARG A 244 -21.34 -15.30 2.83
CA ARG A 244 -21.16 -14.37 1.71
C ARG A 244 -20.31 -13.16 2.15
N THR A 245 -19.03 -13.41 2.41
CA THR A 245 -18.03 -12.35 2.57
C THR A 245 -17.91 -11.55 1.26
N ALA A 246 -17.62 -10.24 1.35
CA ALA A 246 -17.44 -9.43 0.16
C ALA A 246 -16.30 -9.99 -0.71
N ALA A 247 -16.51 -10.09 -2.03
CA ALA A 247 -15.58 -10.77 -2.94
C ALA A 247 -14.12 -10.30 -2.81
N LYS A 248 -13.90 -9.00 -2.58
CA LYS A 248 -12.57 -8.41 -2.38
C LYS A 248 -11.91 -8.85 -1.07
N GLU A 249 -12.67 -8.98 0.01
CA GLU A 249 -12.15 -9.45 1.30
C GLU A 249 -11.76 -10.92 1.21
N SER A 250 -12.61 -11.74 0.58
CA SER A 250 -12.30 -13.14 0.30
C SER A 250 -11.07 -13.33 -0.58
N GLU A 251 -10.86 -12.47 -1.59
CA GLU A 251 -9.65 -12.48 -2.44
C GLU A 251 -8.39 -12.18 -1.61
N VAL A 252 -8.41 -11.10 -0.81
CA VAL A 252 -7.27 -10.73 0.05
C VAL A 252 -6.99 -11.82 1.08
N LEU A 253 -8.03 -12.40 1.67
CA LEU A 253 -7.90 -13.44 2.67
C LEU A 253 -7.33 -14.73 2.08
N ARG A 254 -7.78 -15.15 0.89
CA ARG A 254 -7.21 -16.30 0.17
C ARG A 254 -5.73 -16.06 -0.17
N ALA A 255 -5.40 -14.87 -0.65
CA ALA A 255 -4.01 -14.50 -0.95
C ALA A 255 -3.15 -14.51 0.32
N LEU A 256 -3.68 -14.06 1.47
CA LEU A 256 -2.98 -14.11 2.75
C LEU A 256 -2.76 -15.56 3.22
N VAL A 257 -3.79 -16.42 3.17
CA VAL A 257 -3.67 -17.84 3.55
C VAL A 257 -2.65 -18.57 2.68
N GLN A 258 -2.72 -18.40 1.36
CA GLN A 258 -1.73 -18.97 0.44
C GLN A 258 -0.32 -18.53 0.83
N HIS A 259 -0.14 -17.25 1.15
CA HIS A 259 1.16 -16.70 1.50
C HIS A 259 1.71 -17.24 2.83
N LEU A 260 0.86 -17.39 3.85
CA LEU A 260 1.25 -18.03 5.11
C LEU A 260 1.68 -19.49 4.88
N ALA A 261 1.01 -20.20 3.97
CA ALA A 261 1.37 -21.56 3.60
C ALA A 261 2.71 -21.64 2.85
N GLU A 262 2.98 -20.72 1.92
CA GLU A 262 4.26 -20.62 1.18
C GLU A 262 5.45 -20.46 2.14
N TRP A 263 5.32 -19.64 3.18
CA TRP A 263 6.40 -19.47 4.16
C TRP A 263 6.65 -20.71 5.01
N ASN A 264 5.58 -21.40 5.39
CA ASN A 264 5.67 -22.59 6.23
C ASN A 264 6.27 -23.77 5.45
N THR A 265 5.89 -23.91 4.18
CA THR A 265 6.37 -24.99 3.30
C THR A 265 7.75 -24.72 2.74
N ASN A 266 8.19 -23.44 2.64
CA ASN A 266 9.49 -23.05 2.13
C ASN A 266 9.80 -23.71 0.77
N PRO A 267 9.00 -23.45 -0.28
CA PRO A 267 9.08 -24.18 -1.54
C PRO A 267 10.44 -24.08 -2.24
N GLY A 268 11.24 -23.04 -1.92
CA GLY A 268 12.61 -22.89 -2.42
C GLY A 268 13.69 -23.56 -1.58
N GLU A 269 13.33 -24.36 -0.56
CA GLU A 269 14.24 -25.03 0.39
C GLU A 269 15.31 -24.11 1.02
N LEU A 270 14.96 -22.84 1.19
CA LEU A 270 15.90 -21.83 1.68
C LEU A 270 16.31 -22.14 3.12
N LYS A 271 17.61 -22.11 3.39
CA LYS A 271 18.13 -22.33 4.75
C LYS A 271 17.86 -21.10 5.62
N ARG A 272 16.99 -21.22 6.63
CA ARG A 272 16.73 -20.14 7.61
C ARG A 272 18.02 -19.59 8.24
N SER A 273 18.99 -20.46 8.52
CA SER A 273 20.29 -20.07 9.08
C SER A 273 21.13 -19.16 8.16
N ALA A 274 20.94 -19.23 6.84
CA ALA A 274 21.68 -18.40 5.88
C ALA A 274 21.13 -16.98 5.76
N TYR A 275 19.83 -16.79 6.06
CA TYR A 275 19.14 -15.51 5.88
C TYR A 275 18.70 -14.85 7.20
N GLY A 276 18.90 -15.52 8.34
CA GLY A 276 18.49 -15.04 9.66
C GLY A 276 16.99 -15.19 9.92
N THR A 277 16.50 -14.58 11.00
CA THR A 277 15.10 -14.69 11.43
C THR A 277 14.24 -13.56 10.88
N GLY A 278 13.07 -13.94 10.33
CA GLY A 278 11.98 -13.03 9.99
C GLY A 278 12.03 -12.52 8.55
N PHE A 279 12.33 -11.25 8.40
CA PHE A 279 12.05 -10.50 7.16
C PHE A 279 12.89 -10.94 5.95
N ARG A 280 14.22 -11.07 6.10
CA ARG A 280 15.12 -11.42 4.98
C ARG A 280 14.82 -12.81 4.43
N TYR A 281 14.59 -13.77 5.31
CA TYR A 281 14.16 -15.12 4.93
C TYR A 281 12.85 -15.09 4.14
N ARG A 282 11.81 -14.40 4.67
CA ARG A 282 10.51 -14.29 3.99
C ARG A 282 10.60 -13.65 2.61
N GLN A 283 11.43 -12.62 2.44
CA GLN A 283 11.67 -12.01 1.12
C GLN A 283 12.28 -12.99 0.11
N GLN A 284 13.29 -13.75 0.54
CA GLN A 284 13.94 -14.72 -0.34
C GLN A 284 12.99 -15.85 -0.71
N THR A 285 12.14 -16.31 0.23
CA THR A 285 11.10 -17.29 -0.07
C THR A 285 10.16 -16.77 -1.16
N VAL A 286 9.70 -15.51 -1.07
CA VAL A 286 8.83 -14.90 -2.09
C VAL A 286 9.54 -14.80 -3.44
N ALA A 287 10.81 -14.41 -3.47
CA ALA A 287 11.59 -14.32 -4.71
C ALA A 287 11.80 -15.69 -5.37
N ALA A 288 11.85 -16.77 -4.59
CA ALA A 288 12.01 -18.14 -5.08
C ALA A 288 10.68 -18.83 -5.43
N THR A 289 9.53 -18.29 -5.00
CA THR A 289 8.21 -18.86 -5.31
C THR A 289 7.85 -18.63 -6.78
N ALA A 290 7.57 -19.72 -7.51
CA ALA A 290 7.25 -19.67 -8.94
C ALA A 290 5.95 -18.90 -9.26
N TYR A 291 4.98 -18.90 -8.35
CA TYR A 291 3.68 -18.24 -8.50
C TYR A 291 3.38 -17.32 -7.32
N PRO A 292 4.01 -16.12 -7.24
CA PRO A 292 3.77 -15.20 -6.14
C PRO A 292 2.31 -14.76 -6.10
N THR A 293 1.73 -14.68 -4.91
CA THR A 293 0.36 -14.17 -4.72
C THR A 293 0.20 -12.75 -5.28
N THR A 294 -1.02 -12.34 -5.63
CA THR A 294 -1.30 -10.96 -6.06
C THR A 294 -0.84 -9.92 -5.03
N LEU A 295 -0.92 -10.24 -3.73
CA LEU A 295 -0.37 -9.39 -2.66
C LEU A 295 1.16 -9.30 -2.71
N SER A 296 1.85 -10.40 -3.02
CA SER A 296 3.30 -10.42 -3.22
C SER A 296 3.72 -9.65 -4.48
N ALA A 297 2.93 -9.76 -5.56
CA ALA A 297 3.17 -9.11 -6.84
C ALA A 297 2.92 -7.58 -6.80
N ARG A 298 2.00 -7.10 -5.94
CA ARG A 298 1.75 -5.67 -5.71
C ARG A 298 2.85 -4.98 -4.90
N GLY A 299 3.87 -5.72 -4.48
CA GLY A 299 5.01 -5.26 -3.71
C GLY A 299 5.06 -5.93 -2.34
N GLY A 300 6.05 -6.81 -2.15
CA GLY A 300 6.40 -7.39 -0.86
C GLY A 300 6.84 -6.34 0.17
N PRO A 301 7.09 -6.74 1.42
CA PRO A 301 6.82 -6.02 2.65
C PRO A 301 7.06 -4.53 2.50
N PHE A 302 5.97 -3.84 2.25
CA PHE A 302 5.72 -2.49 2.70
C PHE A 302 6.62 -2.15 3.90
N TYR A 303 7.70 -1.42 3.61
CA TYR A 303 8.56 -0.68 4.55
C TYR A 303 7.76 0.38 5.33
N LEU A 304 6.45 0.17 5.47
CA LEU A 304 5.44 1.10 5.92
C LEU A 304 5.31 1.17 7.44
N PHE A 305 6.30 0.62 8.14
CA PHE A 305 6.40 0.66 9.59
C PHE A 305 7.68 1.37 9.98
N HIS A 306 7.72 2.68 9.78
CA HIS A 306 8.80 3.52 10.31
C HIS A 306 8.62 3.84 11.78
N CYS A 307 7.43 3.65 12.35
CA CYS A 307 7.24 3.96 13.76
C CYS A 307 7.87 2.87 14.63
N ARG A 308 8.97 3.19 15.30
CA ARG A 308 9.54 2.36 16.38
C ARG A 308 8.99 2.82 17.72
N ILE A 309 8.76 1.87 18.63
CA ILE A 309 8.56 2.19 20.05
C ILE A 309 9.94 2.33 20.66
N THR A 310 10.23 3.46 21.30
CA THR A 310 11.44 3.62 22.11
C THR A 310 11.38 2.71 23.33
N ARG A 311 12.51 2.54 24.03
CA ARG A 311 12.52 1.82 25.32
C ARG A 311 11.53 2.39 26.35
N THR A 312 11.10 3.65 26.19
CA THR A 312 10.15 4.34 27.06
C THR A 312 8.69 4.15 26.66
N GLY A 313 8.38 3.32 25.66
CA GLY A 313 7.01 3.15 25.16
C GLY A 313 6.56 4.27 24.21
N THR A 314 7.43 5.24 23.89
CA THR A 314 7.10 6.39 23.05
C THR A 314 7.25 6.03 21.58
N LEU A 315 6.29 6.48 20.77
CA LEU A 315 6.29 6.23 19.34
C LEU A 315 7.13 7.27 18.61
N VAL A 316 8.15 6.83 17.86
CA VAL A 316 9.05 7.74 17.12
C VAL A 316 9.09 7.32 15.66
N GLU A 317 8.93 8.29 14.76
CA GLU A 317 9.15 8.08 13.33
C GLU A 317 10.63 7.74 13.09
N ALA A 318 10.91 6.61 12.44
CA ALA A 318 12.22 6.33 11.90
C ALA A 318 12.42 7.20 10.66
N GLU A 319 13.42 8.07 10.73
CA GLU A 319 13.91 8.87 9.59
C GLU A 319 14.30 7.99 8.40
#